data_AF-A0A1B0GNM9-F1
#
_entry.id   AF-A0A1B0GNM9-F1
#
_cell.length_a   1.000
_cell.length_b   1.000
_cell.length_c   1.000
_cell.angle_alpha   90.00
_cell.angle_beta   90.00
_cell.angle_gamma   90.00
#
_symmetry.space_group_name_H-M   'P 1'
#
loop_
_entity.id
_entity.type
_entity.pdbx_description
1 polymer ?
#
loop_
_entity_poly.entity_id
_entity_poly.type
_entity_poly.pdbx_seq_one_letter_code
_entity_poly.pdbx_strand_id
1 'polypeptide(L)'
;MKQCIKIESSRVILVPYEEKHVPKYHEWMKNPDLQEATSSSPLSLQEEYQMQKSWRDDSDKYTFIVLDKNIFRETSDEVKSMVGDVNMFLLPDVEETGIKTGEVTIMIAESLAE
;
A
#
# COMPACT_ATOMS: atom_id res chain seq x y z
N MET A 1 -16.57 6.78 4.65
CA MET A 1 -15.30 6.23 5.18
C MET A 1 -15.13 4.82 4.68
N LYS A 2 -14.02 4.51 4.01
CA LYS A 2 -13.68 3.13 3.66
C LYS A 2 -13.58 2.29 4.93
N GLN A 3 -14.10 1.07 4.90
CA GLN A 3 -13.94 0.14 6.01
C GLN A 3 -12.46 -0.16 6.25
N CYS A 4 -12.09 -0.37 7.52
CA CYS A 4 -10.77 -0.84 7.90
C CYS A 4 -10.74 -2.37 7.75
N ILE A 5 -10.54 -2.85 6.53
CA ILE A 5 -10.52 -4.28 6.21
C ILE A 5 -9.08 -4.77 6.27
N LYS A 6 -8.83 -5.77 7.12
CA LYS A 6 -7.59 -6.53 7.18
C LYS A 6 -7.78 -7.84 6.40
N ILE A 7 -6.88 -8.12 5.47
CA ILE A 7 -6.90 -9.36 4.68
C ILE A 7 -5.71 -10.21 5.12
N GLU A 8 -5.97 -11.44 5.56
CA GLU A 8 -4.91 -12.36 5.98
C GLU A 8 -4.78 -13.53 5.03
N SER A 9 -3.55 -13.84 4.64
CA SER A 9 -3.18 -15.05 3.89
C SER A 9 -2.25 -15.94 4.73
N SER A 10 -1.66 -16.96 4.11
CA SER A 10 -0.70 -17.84 4.78
C SER A 10 0.63 -17.13 5.12
N ARG A 11 1.10 -16.20 4.29
CA ARG A 11 2.43 -15.56 4.41
C ARG A 11 2.38 -14.05 4.65
N VAL A 12 1.34 -13.39 4.16
CA VAL A 12 1.21 -11.93 4.25
C VAL A 12 -0.11 -11.50 4.85
N ILE A 13 -0.10 -10.30 5.42
CA ILE A 13 -1.29 -9.59 5.88
C ILE A 13 -1.36 -8.27 5.10
N LEU A 14 -2.53 -7.93 4.58
CA LEU A 14 -2.80 -6.61 4.00
C LEU A 14 -3.58 -5.77 5.02
N VAL A 15 -3.07 -4.58 5.31
CA VAL A 15 -3.74 -3.57 6.15
C VAL A 15 -3.94 -2.29 5.34
N PRO A 16 -4.97 -1.48 5.60
CA PRO A 16 -5.12 -0.20 4.94
C PRO A 16 -3.88 0.68 5.15
N TYR A 17 -3.51 1.45 4.12
CA TYR A 17 -2.43 2.41 4.24
C TYR A 17 -2.88 3.63 5.06
N GLU A 18 -2.35 3.73 6.29
CA GLU A 18 -2.65 4.78 7.27
C GLU A 18 -1.41 5.64 7.56
N GLU A 19 -1.64 6.80 8.19
CA GLU A 19 -0.62 7.82 8.50
C GLU A 19 0.66 7.25 9.15
N LYS A 20 0.52 6.30 10.08
CA LYS A 20 1.64 5.65 10.79
C LYS A 20 2.64 4.93 9.87
N HIS A 21 2.25 4.58 8.65
CA HIS A 21 3.10 3.89 7.67
C HIS A 21 3.96 4.85 6.84
N VAL A 22 3.57 6.13 6.78
CA VAL A 22 4.21 7.15 5.93
C VAL A 22 5.72 7.28 6.16
N PRO A 23 6.24 7.30 7.41
CA PRO A 23 7.68 7.45 7.61
C PRO A 23 8.50 6.33 6.97
N LYS A 24 8.07 5.06 7.11
CA LYS A 24 8.80 3.93 6.51
C LYS A 24 8.65 3.91 4.99
N TYR A 25 7.44 4.20 4.49
CA TYR A 25 7.19 4.30 3.06
C TYR A 25 8.06 5.40 2.41
N HIS A 26 8.20 6.55 3.07
CA HIS A 26 9.07 7.63 2.61
C HIS A 26 10.54 7.20 2.52
N GLU A 27 11.03 6.36 3.45
CA GLU A 27 12.37 5.78 3.33
C GLU A 27 12.51 4.86 2.10
N TRP A 28 11.49 4.04 1.79
CA TRP A 28 11.49 3.25 0.56
C TRP A 28 11.53 4.12 -0.69
N MET A 29 10.77 5.22 -0.71
CA MET A 29 10.75 6.16 -1.82
C MET A 29 12.02 7.00 -1.97
N LYS A 30 13.07 6.77 -1.16
CA LYS A 30 14.43 7.29 -1.42
C LYS A 30 15.27 6.35 -2.30
N ASN A 31 14.85 5.11 -2.50
CA ASN A 31 15.55 4.15 -3.35
C ASN A 31 15.24 4.41 -4.85
N PRO A 32 16.24 4.75 -5.69
CA PRO A 32 16.03 5.02 -7.11
C PRO A 32 15.44 3.82 -7.88
N ASP A 33 15.82 2.59 -7.53
CA ASP A 33 15.33 1.40 -8.23
C ASP A 33 13.82 1.20 -7.98
N LEU A 34 13.37 1.48 -6.75
CA LEU A 34 11.95 1.46 -6.40
C LEU A 34 11.20 2.60 -7.10
N GLN A 35 11.80 3.79 -7.19
CA GLN A 35 11.21 4.91 -7.93
C GLN A 35 11.01 4.58 -9.40
N GLU A 36 12.04 4.03 -10.06
CA GLU A 36 11.96 3.63 -11.46
C GLU A 36 10.91 2.53 -11.67
N ALA A 37 10.95 1.47 -10.86
CA ALA A 37 10.01 0.34 -10.96
C ALA A 37 8.55 0.75 -10.71
N THR A 38 8.32 1.77 -9.87
CA THR A 38 6.97 2.30 -9.58
C THR A 38 6.60 3.52 -10.43
N SER A 39 7.52 4.00 -11.29
CA SER A 39 7.39 5.29 -11.99
C SER A 39 7.04 6.45 -11.05
N SER A 40 7.56 6.41 -9.83
CA SER A 40 7.34 7.44 -8.81
C SER A 40 8.45 8.50 -8.83
N SER A 41 8.20 9.62 -8.17
CA SER A 41 9.17 10.70 -7.99
C SER A 41 9.30 10.98 -6.50
N PRO A 42 10.49 11.38 -6.02
CA PRO A 42 10.69 11.63 -4.60
C PRO A 42 9.86 12.83 -4.16
N LEU A 43 9.24 12.69 -2.98
CA LEU A 43 8.44 13.72 -2.33
C LEU A 43 9.07 14.06 -0.98
N SER A 44 8.81 15.26 -0.47
CA SER A 44 9.07 15.55 0.93
C SER A 44 8.16 14.73 1.84
N LEU A 45 8.59 14.48 3.07
CA LEU A 45 7.79 13.75 4.05
C LEU A 45 6.38 14.36 4.26
N GLN A 46 6.27 15.69 4.22
CA GLN A 46 4.98 16.38 4.34
C GLN A 46 4.07 16.12 3.13
N GLU A 47 4.64 16.08 1.92
CA GLU A 47 3.90 15.75 0.69
C GLU A 47 3.42 14.30 0.71
N GLU A 48 4.22 13.36 1.21
CA GLU A 48 3.81 11.96 1.39
C GLU A 48 2.59 11.85 2.32
N TYR A 49 2.56 12.60 3.43
CA TYR A 49 1.37 12.66 4.29
C TYR A 49 0.13 13.20 3.55
N GLN A 50 0.29 14.22 2.70
CA GLN A 50 -0.84 14.74 1.92
C GLN A 50 -1.32 13.72 0.88
N MET A 51 -0.41 13.01 0.22
CA MET A 51 -0.74 11.97 -0.75
C MET A 51 -1.37 10.74 -0.11
N GLN A 52 -0.86 10.28 1.03
CA GLN A 52 -1.49 9.21 1.78
C GLN A 52 -2.94 9.56 2.11
N LYS A 53 -3.20 10.77 2.61
CA LYS A 53 -4.54 11.23 2.93
C LYS A 53 -5.44 11.28 1.70
N SER A 54 -4.96 11.82 0.58
CA SER A 54 -5.76 11.88 -0.66
C SER A 54 -6.13 10.49 -1.17
N TRP A 55 -5.19 9.53 -1.15
CA TRP A 55 -5.46 8.14 -1.53
C TRP A 55 -6.40 7.43 -0.56
N ARG A 56 -6.33 7.77 0.74
CA ARG A 56 -7.24 7.21 1.74
C ARG A 56 -8.68 7.63 1.48
N ASP A 57 -8.88 8.89 1.10
CA ASP A 57 -10.20 9.51 0.89
C ASP A 57 -10.79 9.24 -0.51
N ASP A 58 -9.97 8.83 -1.47
CA ASP A 58 -10.37 8.53 -2.84
C ASP A 58 -11.46 7.44 -2.91
N SER A 59 -12.56 7.61 -3.65
CA SER A 59 -13.63 6.60 -3.70
C SER A 59 -13.31 5.37 -4.55
N ASP A 60 -12.43 5.50 -5.54
CA ASP A 60 -12.15 4.42 -6.52
C ASP A 60 -10.79 3.74 -6.29
N LYS A 61 -9.91 4.33 -5.47
CA LYS A 61 -8.62 3.77 -5.12
C LYS A 61 -8.62 3.04 -3.78
N TYR A 62 -7.91 1.93 -3.65
CA TYR A 62 -7.62 1.28 -2.38
C TYR A 62 -6.12 1.02 -2.29
N THR A 63 -5.48 1.52 -1.23
CA THR A 63 -4.07 1.27 -0.97
C THR A 63 -3.94 0.46 0.31
N PHE A 64 -3.22 -0.66 0.21
CA PHE A 64 -2.89 -1.53 1.31
C PHE A 64 -1.39 -1.62 1.49
N ILE A 65 -0.95 -1.74 2.74
CA ILE A 65 0.42 -2.12 3.06
C ILE A 65 0.48 -3.63 3.21
N VAL A 66 1.50 -4.23 2.59
CA VAL A 66 1.85 -5.65 2.72
C VAL A 66 2.72 -5.80 3.96
N LEU A 67 2.27 -6.65 4.88
CA LEU A 67 3.03 -7.04 6.06
C LEU A 67 3.51 -8.48 5.94
N ASP A 68 4.74 -8.74 6.40
CA ASP A 68 5.19 -10.09 6.69
C ASP A 68 4.43 -10.65 7.91
N LYS A 69 3.80 -11.82 7.74
CA LYS A 69 2.94 -12.40 8.78
C LYS A 69 3.72 -12.91 9.99
N ASN A 70 4.96 -13.38 9.81
CA ASN A 70 5.78 -13.90 10.91
C ASN A 70 6.31 -12.75 11.76
N ILE A 71 6.88 -11.72 11.13
CA ILE A 71 7.34 -10.51 11.82
C ILE A 71 6.17 -9.85 12.57
N PHE A 72 4.98 -9.79 11.95
CA PHE A 72 3.81 -9.21 12.60
C PHE A 72 3.32 -10.04 13.79
N ARG A 73 3.38 -11.37 13.71
CA ARG A 73 3.01 -12.25 14.83
C ARG A 73 3.94 -12.10 16.03
N GLU A 74 5.22 -11.87 15.79
CA GLU A 74 6.23 -11.72 16.85
C GLU A 74 6.19 -10.33 17.48
N THR A 75 5.97 -9.29 16.67
CA THR A 75 6.10 -7.89 17.11
C THR A 75 4.77 -7.20 17.40
N SER A 76 3.68 -7.67 16.81
CA SER A 76 2.39 -6.97 16.75
C SER A 76 2.49 -5.53 16.23
N ASP A 77 3.53 -5.24 15.45
CA ASP A 77 3.87 -3.90 14.97
C ASP A 77 3.79 -3.88 13.44
N GLU A 78 2.80 -3.16 12.90
CA GLU A 78 2.61 -3.05 11.45
C GLU A 78 3.82 -2.40 10.78
N VAL A 79 4.38 -1.33 11.35
CA VAL A 79 5.49 -0.56 10.75
C VAL A 79 6.75 -1.42 10.64
N LYS A 80 7.07 -2.19 11.68
CA LYS A 80 8.19 -3.15 11.63
C LYS A 80 7.97 -4.24 10.59
N SER A 81 6.72 -4.65 10.41
CA SER A 81 6.36 -5.78 9.55
C SER A 81 6.11 -5.38 8.09
N MET A 82 6.08 -4.08 7.74
CA MET A 82 5.83 -3.64 6.35
C MET A 82 6.95 -4.12 5.42
N VAL A 83 6.57 -4.69 4.29
CA VAL A 83 7.49 -5.18 3.23
C VAL A 83 7.14 -4.68 1.83
N GLY A 84 5.98 -4.05 1.65
CA GLY A 84 5.55 -3.51 0.37
C GLY A 84 4.16 -2.89 0.42
N ASP A 85 3.56 -2.65 -0.73
CA ASP A 85 2.21 -2.14 -0.88
C ASP A 85 1.46 -2.75 -2.07
N VAL A 86 0.14 -2.61 -2.03
CA VAL A 86 -0.79 -2.96 -3.11
C VAL A 86 -1.71 -1.77 -3.34
N ASN A 87 -1.74 -1.26 -4.57
CA ASN A 87 -2.74 -0.28 -5.00
C ASN A 87 -3.75 -0.95 -5.92
N MET A 88 -5.02 -0.69 -5.68
CA MET A 88 -6.13 -1.14 -6.51
C MET A 88 -6.93 0.08 -6.97
N PHE A 89 -7.14 0.21 -8.27
CA PHE A 89 -7.92 1.29 -8.87
C PHE A 89 -9.15 0.69 -9.53
N LEU A 90 -10.34 1.11 -9.11
CA LEU A 90 -11.59 0.70 -9.75
C LEU A 90 -11.79 1.49 -11.04
N LEU A 91 -12.05 0.79 -12.13
CA LEU A 91 -12.36 1.41 -13.40
C LEU A 91 -13.85 1.76 -13.47
N PRO A 92 -14.23 2.86 -14.15
CA PRO A 92 -15.62 3.19 -14.40
C PRO A 92 -16.31 2.08 -15.20
N ASP A 93 -17.54 1.74 -14.81
CA ASP A 93 -18.39 0.80 -15.55
C ASP A 93 -19.08 1.55 -16.69
N VAL A 94 -18.35 1.72 -17.80
CA VAL A 94 -18.81 2.50 -18.96
C VAL A 94 -19.91 1.80 -19.77
N GLU A 95 -20.03 0.48 -19.64
CA GLU A 95 -21.03 -0.33 -20.35
C GLU A 95 -22.28 -0.60 -19.50
N GLU A 96 -22.36 -0.03 -18.29
CA GLU A 96 -23.47 -0.22 -17.32
C GLU A 96 -23.80 -1.70 -17.05
N THR A 97 -22.78 -2.56 -17.10
CA THR A 97 -22.93 -4.01 -16.93
C THR A 97 -23.20 -4.42 -15.49
N GLY A 98 -22.90 -3.54 -14.53
CA GLY A 98 -22.85 -3.82 -13.11
C GLY A 98 -21.57 -4.55 -12.67
N ILE A 99 -20.68 -4.91 -13.60
CA ILE A 99 -19.42 -5.59 -13.31
C ILE A 99 -18.36 -4.53 -12.97
N LYS A 100 -17.76 -4.63 -11.79
CA LYS A 100 -16.63 -3.78 -11.40
C LYS A 100 -15.33 -4.39 -11.87
N THR A 101 -14.62 -3.68 -12.74
CA THR A 101 -13.25 -3.99 -13.14
C THR A 101 -12.28 -3.06 -12.44
N GLY A 102 -11.02 -3.46 -12.33
CA GLY A 102 -10.00 -2.64 -11.70
C GLY A 102 -8.59 -3.09 -12.06
N GLU A 103 -7.65 -2.19 -11.84
CA GLU A 103 -6.23 -2.44 -12.00
C GLU A 103 -5.60 -2.65 -10.63
N VAL A 104 -4.64 -3.57 -10.54
CA VAL A 104 -3.90 -3.85 -9.30
C VAL A 104 -2.42 -3.73 -9.59
N THR A 105 -1.72 -2.93 -8.80
CA THR A 105 -0.26 -2.82 -8.82
C THR A 105 0.30 -3.24 -7.47
N ILE A 106 1.47 -3.88 -7.49
CA ILE A 106 2.11 -4.45 -6.31
C ILE A 106 3.58 -4.02 -6.32
N MET A 107 4.05 -3.55 -5.17
CA MET A 107 5.45 -3.23 -4.93
C MET A 107 5.92 -3.97 -3.68
N ILE A 108 7.07 -4.63 -3.76
CA ILE A 108 7.74 -5.26 -2.61
C ILE A 108 9.09 -4.55 -2.43
N ALA A 109 9.20 -3.79 -1.35
CA ALA A 109 10.34 -2.92 -1.06
C ALA A 109 11.46 -3.67 -0.32
N GLU A 110 11.07 -4.62 0.53
CA GLU A 110 12.00 -5.37 1.37
C GLU A 110 12.17 -6.77 0.80
N SER A 111 13.41 -7.23 0.63
CA SER A 111 13.66 -8.64 0.38
C SER A 111 13.24 -9.43 1.62
N LEU A 112 12.23 -10.28 1.48
CA LEU A 112 11.93 -11.27 2.51
C LEU A 112 13.17 -12.15 2.67
N ALA A 113 13.77 -12.17 3.87
CA ALA A 113 14.87 -13.07 4.17
C ALA A 113 14.38 -14.52 3.92
N GLU A 114 15.18 -15.29 3.16
CA GLU A 114 14.91 -16.69 2.82
C GLU A 114 14.74 -17.59 4.05
#